data_AF-A0A5F2HVX6-F1
#
_entry.id   AF-A0A5F2HVX6-F1
#
_cell.length_a   1.000
_cell.length_b   1.000
_cell.length_c   1.000
_cell.angle_alpha   90.00
_cell.angle_beta   90.00
_cell.angle_gamma   90.00
#
_symmetry.space_group_name_H-M   'P 1'
#
loop_
_entity.id
_entity.type
_entity.pdbx_description
1 polymer ?
#
loop_
_entity_poly.entity_id
_entity_poly.type
_entity_poly.pdbx_seq_one_letter_code
_entity_poly.pdbx_strand_id
1 'polypeptide(L)'
;LADIGILIGLYFAPGVLLALPGGTIGRRYGDKATVLAGLLAMLAGELLMASSTSWGLQIAGRLIAGTGGILLSVLMTKMVADWFAGREIATAMAIFVNSWPVGIAISLMLLPWIGLTFGLHLVHLAVE
;
A
#
# COMPACT_ATOMS: atom_id res chain seq x y z
N LEU A 1 8.18 -17.81 -12.85
CA LEU A 1 8.77 -17.32 -11.58
C LEU A 1 9.44 -15.96 -11.75
N ALA A 2 10.28 -15.76 -12.78
CA ALA A 2 10.94 -14.47 -13.02
C ALA A 2 9.96 -13.28 -13.14
N ASP A 3 8.84 -13.47 -13.86
CA ASP A 3 7.84 -12.41 -14.09
C ASP A 3 7.14 -11.96 -12.80
N ILE A 4 6.88 -12.88 -11.87
CA ILE A 4 6.29 -12.58 -10.56
C ILE A 4 7.27 -11.73 -9.73
N GLY A 5 8.57 -12.06 -9.77
CA GLY A 5 9.61 -11.28 -9.10
C GLY A 5 9.70 -9.85 -9.64
N ILE A 6 9.53 -9.67 -10.95
CA ILE A 6 9.49 -8.35 -11.59
C ILE A 6 8.30 -7.53 -11.10
N LEU A 7 7.09 -8.11 -11.04
CA LEU A 7 5.91 -7.40 -10.54
C LEU A 7 6.03 -7.00 -9.05
N ILE A 8 6.61 -7.87 -8.22
CA ILE A 8 6.88 -7.56 -6.80
C ILE A 8 7.90 -6.41 -6.71
N GLY A 9 8.98 -6.46 -7.49
CA GLY A 9 9.99 -5.41 -7.52
C GLY A 9 9.45 -4.07 -8.01
N LEU A 10 8.61 -4.07 -9.04
CA LEU A 10 7.98 -2.86 -9.60
C LEU A 10 7.09 -2.14 -8.60
N TYR A 11 6.46 -2.84 -7.66
CA TYR A 11 5.68 -2.21 -6.60
C TYR A 11 6.58 -1.34 -5.69
N PHE A 12 7.78 -1.81 -5.37
CA PHE A 12 8.72 -1.08 -4.51
C PHE A 12 9.64 -0.12 -5.28
N ALA A 13 9.75 -0.28 -6.61
CA ALA A 13 10.63 0.53 -7.45
C ALA A 13 10.36 2.05 -7.37
N PRO A 14 9.10 2.54 -7.35
CA PRO A 14 8.82 3.96 -7.10
C PRO A 14 9.37 4.45 -5.76
N GLY A 15 9.58 3.54 -4.80
CA GLY A 15 9.99 3.86 -3.44
C GLY A 15 11.37 4.47 -3.37
N VAL A 16 12.27 4.00 -4.21
CA VAL A 16 13.64 4.55 -4.30
C VAL A 16 13.61 6.00 -4.77
N LEU A 17 12.70 6.35 -5.68
CA LEU A 17 12.56 7.70 -6.22
C LEU A 17 11.74 8.62 -5.30
N LEU A 18 10.76 8.06 -4.60
CA LEU A 18 9.78 8.81 -3.81
C LEU A 18 10.10 8.91 -2.31
N ALA A 19 11.05 8.12 -1.80
CA ALA A 19 11.46 8.14 -0.39
C ALA A 19 11.92 9.53 0.09
N LEU A 20 12.59 10.28 -0.79
CA LEU A 20 13.07 11.64 -0.48
C LEU A 20 11.99 12.73 -0.63
N PRO A 21 11.24 12.81 -1.76
CA PRO A 21 10.23 13.85 -1.93
C PRO A 21 8.93 13.63 -1.14
N GLY A 22 8.62 12.41 -0.69
CA GLY A 22 7.33 12.10 -0.04
C GLY A 22 6.96 13.06 1.11
N GLY A 23 7.92 13.40 1.96
CA GLY A 23 7.72 14.35 3.06
C GLY A 23 7.59 15.83 2.64
N THR A 24 8.05 16.19 1.44
CA THR A 24 7.86 17.53 0.85
C THR A 24 6.51 17.67 0.16
N ILE A 25 6.03 16.60 -0.49
CA ILE A 25 4.73 16.55 -1.16
C ILE A 25 3.61 16.76 -0.12
N GLY A 26 3.63 16.03 1.00
CA GLY A 26 2.66 16.22 2.08
C GLY A 26 2.66 17.62 2.68
N ARG A 27 3.84 18.27 2.76
CA ARG A 27 3.97 19.65 3.21
C ARG A 27 3.35 20.66 2.24
N ARG A 28 3.38 20.38 0.94
CA ARG A 28 2.86 21.28 -0.12
C ARG A 28 1.36 21.14 -0.34
N TYR A 29 0.82 19.93 -0.25
CA TYR A 29 -0.57 19.62 -0.57
C TYR A 29 -1.43 19.28 0.66
N GLY A 30 -0.83 19.20 1.84
CA GLY A 30 -1.47 18.78 3.08
C GLY A 30 -1.39 17.28 3.28
N ASP A 31 -1.02 16.87 4.50
CA ASP A 31 -0.71 15.46 4.81
C ASP A 31 -1.94 14.55 4.59
N LYS A 32 -3.12 14.94 5.12
CA LYS A 32 -4.38 14.16 4.95
C LYS A 32 -4.79 13.98 3.49
N ALA A 33 -4.77 15.05 2.69
CA ALA A 33 -5.19 14.99 1.29
C ALA A 33 -4.24 14.10 0.47
N THR A 34 -2.95 14.18 0.75
CA THR A 34 -1.93 13.38 0.06
C THR A 34 -2.01 11.90 0.46
N VAL A 35 -2.30 11.59 1.73
CA VAL A 35 -2.60 10.22 2.19
C VAL A 35 -3.83 9.65 1.47
N LEU A 36 -4.92 10.41 1.37
CA LEU A 36 -6.11 9.97 0.64
C LEU A 36 -5.82 9.74 -0.85
N ALA A 37 -5.03 10.62 -1.49
CA ALA A 37 -4.60 10.41 -2.86
C ALA A 37 -3.75 9.13 -3.02
N GLY A 38 -2.88 8.83 -2.05
CA GLY A 38 -2.12 7.58 -1.99
C GLY A 38 -3.03 6.35 -1.89
N LEU A 39 -4.03 6.37 -1.00
CA LEU A 39 -5.04 5.30 -0.89
C LEU A 39 -5.82 5.10 -2.20
N LEU A 40 -6.25 6.18 -2.83
CA LEU A 40 -6.96 6.12 -4.11
C LEU A 40 -6.07 5.58 -5.23
N ALA A 41 -4.79 5.94 -5.25
CA ALA A 41 -3.83 5.39 -6.20
C ALA A 41 -3.61 3.88 -5.97
N MET A 42 -3.51 3.44 -4.72
CA MET A 42 -3.48 2.00 -4.39
C MET A 42 -4.70 1.29 -4.95
N LEU A 43 -5.90 1.75 -4.60
CA LEU A 43 -7.14 1.16 -5.07
C LEU A 43 -7.24 1.15 -6.60
N ALA A 44 -6.86 2.25 -7.26
CA ALA A 44 -6.92 2.35 -8.72
C ALA A 44 -5.94 1.39 -9.41
N GLY A 45 -4.73 1.20 -8.86
CA GLY A 45 -3.74 0.28 -9.39
C GLY A 45 -4.19 -1.17 -9.31
N GLU A 46 -4.81 -1.56 -8.20
CA GLU A 46 -5.34 -2.92 -8.02
C GLU A 46 -6.58 -3.16 -8.90
N LEU A 47 -7.53 -2.21 -8.98
CA LEU A 47 -8.67 -2.31 -9.91
C LEU A 47 -8.23 -2.43 -11.38
N LEU A 48 -7.14 -1.77 -11.75
CA LEU A 48 -6.57 -1.87 -13.10
C LEU A 48 -6.07 -3.29 -13.37
N MET A 49 -5.40 -3.90 -12.40
CA MET A 49 -4.94 -5.29 -12.47
C MET A 49 -6.13 -6.27 -12.52
N ALA A 50 -7.19 -6.00 -11.75
CA ALA A 50 -8.36 -6.87 -11.68
C ALA A 50 -9.16 -6.86 -12.99
N SER A 51 -9.16 -5.71 -13.68
CA SER A 51 -9.87 -5.55 -14.94
C SER A 51 -9.17 -6.16 -16.15
N SER A 52 -7.87 -6.47 -16.08
CA SER A 52 -7.12 -6.96 -17.23
C SER A 52 -5.94 -7.86 -16.89
N THR A 53 -5.86 -8.98 -17.61
CA THR A 53 -4.71 -9.89 -17.59
C THR A 53 -3.57 -9.46 -18.51
N SER A 54 -3.69 -8.30 -19.19
CA SER A 54 -2.64 -7.78 -20.06
C SER A 54 -1.39 -7.43 -19.25
N TRP A 55 -0.24 -7.97 -19.68
CA TRP A 55 1.04 -7.75 -19.02
C TRP A 55 1.39 -6.27 -18.83
N GLY A 56 1.08 -5.42 -19.83
CA GLY A 56 1.32 -3.98 -19.73
C GLY A 56 0.47 -3.30 -18.64
N LEU A 57 -0.79 -3.73 -18.49
CA LEU A 57 -1.69 -3.21 -17.46
C LEU A 57 -1.33 -3.72 -16.06
N GLN A 58 -0.80 -4.94 -15.97
CA GLN A 58 -0.25 -5.50 -14.73
C GLN A 58 0.96 -4.70 -14.23
N ILE A 59 1.87 -4.32 -15.14
CA ILE A 59 3.01 -3.43 -14.81
C ILE A 59 2.52 -2.04 -14.38
N ALA A 60 1.61 -1.44 -15.14
CA ALA A 60 1.08 -0.11 -14.84
C ALA A 60 0.37 -0.09 -13.47
N GLY A 61 -0.47 -1.09 -13.18
CA GLY A 61 -1.16 -1.25 -11.90
C GLY A 61 -0.18 -1.33 -10.74
N ARG A 62 0.88 -2.15 -10.84
CA ARG A 62 1.93 -2.25 -9.82
C ARG A 62 2.66 -0.94 -9.56
N LEU A 63 2.98 -0.19 -10.61
CA LEU A 63 3.64 1.10 -10.47
C LEU A 63 2.74 2.14 -9.79
N ILE A 64 1.45 2.18 -10.16
CA ILE A 64 0.47 3.09 -9.57
C ILE A 64 0.22 2.73 -8.10
N ALA A 65 -0.07 1.45 -7.84
CA ALA A 65 -0.35 0.97 -6.50
C ALA A 65 0.87 1.11 -5.57
N GLY A 66 2.06 0.76 -6.08
CA GLY A 66 3.33 0.93 -5.37
C GLY A 66 3.61 2.39 -5.00
N THR A 67 3.43 3.31 -5.97
CA THR A 67 3.57 4.74 -5.74
C THR A 67 2.63 5.23 -4.63
N GLY A 68 1.36 4.83 -4.67
CA GLY A 68 0.38 5.15 -3.63
C GLY A 68 0.76 4.59 -2.26
N GLY A 69 1.20 3.33 -2.21
CA GLY A 69 1.62 2.64 -0.99
C GLY A 69 2.81 3.31 -0.32
N ILE A 70 3.83 3.68 -1.08
CA ILE A 70 5.01 4.38 -0.53
C ILE A 70 4.64 5.77 -0.01
N LEU A 71 3.85 6.55 -0.77
CA LEU A 71 3.40 7.86 -0.32
C LEU A 71 2.61 7.76 0.98
N LEU A 72 1.71 6.78 1.05
CA LEU A 72 0.94 6.47 2.26
C LEU A 72 1.86 6.17 3.44
N SER A 73 2.80 5.24 3.30
CA SER A 73 3.69 4.81 4.38
C SER A 73 4.53 5.96 4.93
N VAL A 74 5.12 6.77 4.04
CA VAL A 74 5.96 7.91 4.44
C VAL A 74 5.13 8.96 5.17
N LEU A 75 3.96 9.33 4.63
CA LEU A 75 3.14 10.40 5.20
C LEU A 75 2.44 10.00 6.49
N MET A 76 1.95 8.76 6.58
CA MET A 76 1.36 8.25 7.82
C MET A 76 2.40 8.20 8.94
N THR A 77 3.64 7.76 8.63
CA THR A 77 4.75 7.79 9.59
C THR A 77 5.01 9.21 10.08
N LYS A 78 5.10 10.18 9.15
CA LYS A 78 5.28 11.58 9.49
C LYS A 78 4.13 12.11 10.36
N MET A 79 2.88 11.85 9.99
CA MET A 79 1.71 12.31 10.74
C MET A 79 1.68 11.77 12.17
N VAL A 80 2.01 10.48 12.37
CA VAL A 80 2.13 9.89 13.70
C VAL A 80 3.25 10.57 14.49
N ALA A 81 4.42 10.78 13.88
CA ALA A 81 5.52 11.47 14.52
C ALA A 81 5.15 12.92 14.93
N ASP A 82 4.49 13.66 14.04
CA ASP A 82 4.09 15.05 14.27
C ASP A 82 3.01 15.17 15.36
N TRP A 83 2.02 14.27 15.39
CA TRP A 83 0.96 14.28 16.39
C TRP A 83 1.42 13.91 17.80
N PHE A 84 2.44 13.07 17.90
CA PHE A 84 2.96 12.57 19.18
C PHE A 84 4.34 13.16 19.53
N ALA A 85 4.79 14.20 18.82
CA ALA A 85 6.05 14.87 19.09
C ALA A 85 6.13 15.38 20.54
N GLY A 86 7.20 15.02 21.25
CA GLY A 86 7.39 15.37 22.67
C GLY A 86 6.46 14.63 23.64
N ARG A 87 5.72 13.61 23.17
CA ARG A 87 4.82 12.74 23.96
C ARG A 87 5.24 11.27 23.77
N GLU A 88 4.30 10.34 23.92
CA GLU A 88 4.49 8.89 23.82
C GLU A 88 4.73 8.39 22.37
N ILE A 89 5.65 9.04 21.64
CA ILE A 89 5.97 8.72 20.24
C ILE A 89 6.37 7.26 20.05
N ALA A 90 7.09 6.69 21.02
CA ALA A 90 7.50 5.29 20.99
C ALA A 90 6.29 4.34 20.95
N THR A 91 5.29 4.58 21.79
CA THR A 91 4.05 3.79 21.85
C THR A 91 3.23 3.95 20.57
N ALA A 92 3.05 5.19 20.10
CA ALA A 92 2.29 5.47 18.89
C ALA A 92 2.93 4.82 17.65
N MET A 93 4.26 4.90 17.54
CA MET A 93 5.01 4.24 16.48
C MET A 93 4.96 2.72 16.59
N ALA A 94 5.00 2.16 17.81
CA ALA A 94 4.88 0.72 18.00
C ALA A 94 3.52 0.20 17.50
N ILE A 95 2.42 0.90 17.80
CA ILE A 95 1.08 0.54 17.30
C ILE A 95 1.03 0.65 15.77
N PHE A 96 1.55 1.76 15.22
CA PHE A 96 1.57 2.00 13.78
C PHE A 96 2.33 0.91 13.02
N VAL A 97 3.55 0.58 13.45
CA VAL A 97 4.37 -0.45 12.79
C VAL A 97 3.77 -1.84 12.94
N ASN A 98 3.19 -2.17 14.10
CA ASN A 98 2.52 -3.47 14.31
C ASN A 98 1.22 -3.62 13.50
N SER A 99 0.65 -2.54 12.97
CA SER A 99 -0.55 -2.62 12.13
C SER A 99 -0.29 -3.45 10.87
N TRP A 100 0.95 -3.48 10.37
CA TRP A 100 1.29 -4.18 9.13
C TRP A 100 1.32 -5.72 9.30
N PRO A 101 2.06 -6.30 10.27
CA PRO A 101 1.96 -7.73 10.57
C PRO A 101 0.56 -8.19 10.97
N VAL A 102 -0.17 -7.36 11.73
CA VAL A 102 -1.55 -7.68 12.12
C VAL A 102 -2.47 -7.75 10.89
N GLY A 103 -2.35 -6.80 9.96
CA GLY A 103 -3.07 -6.83 8.69
C GLY A 103 -2.76 -8.10 7.90
N ILE A 104 -1.48 -8.44 7.76
CA ILE A 104 -1.05 -9.68 7.09
C ILE A 104 -1.66 -10.91 7.77
N ALA A 105 -1.61 -11.00 9.10
CA ALA A 105 -2.18 -12.13 9.84
C ALA A 105 -3.69 -12.28 9.59
N ILE A 106 -4.43 -11.16 9.65
CA ILE A 106 -5.87 -11.15 9.34
C ILE A 106 -6.12 -11.59 7.90
N SER A 107 -5.38 -11.06 6.92
CA SER A 107 -5.50 -11.46 5.51
C SER A 107 -5.22 -12.96 5.32
N LEU A 108 -4.16 -13.49 5.95
CA LEU A 108 -3.82 -14.91 5.86
C LEU A 108 -4.86 -15.83 6.50
N MET A 109 -5.63 -15.35 7.47
CA MET A 109 -6.74 -16.11 8.06
C MET A 109 -8.02 -16.02 7.21
N LEU A 110 -8.33 -14.83 6.69
CA LEU A 110 -9.57 -14.58 5.94
C LEU A 110 -9.53 -15.09 4.51
N LEU A 111 -8.42 -14.90 3.79
CA LEU A 111 -8.32 -15.24 2.37
C LEU A 111 -8.53 -16.74 2.08
N PRO A 112 -7.97 -17.69 2.85
CA PRO A 112 -8.27 -19.11 2.66
C PRO A 112 -9.73 -19.43 2.97
N TRP A 113 -10.30 -18.82 4.02
CA TRP A 113 -11.70 -19.03 4.37
C TRP A 113 -12.63 -18.55 3.24
N ILE A 114 -12.37 -17.36 2.68
CA ILE A 114 -13.10 -16.82 1.52
C ILE A 114 -12.94 -17.75 0.31
N GLY A 115 -11.73 -18.26 0.06
CA GLY A 115 -11.46 -19.17 -1.05
C GLY A 115 -12.18 -20.51 -0.96
N LEU A 116 -12.30 -21.07 0.24
CA LEU A 116 -12.97 -22.33 0.48
C LEU A 116 -14.51 -22.21 0.43
N THR A 117 -15.06 -21.06 0.82
CA THR A 117 -16.52 -20.85 0.91
C THR A 117 -17.12 -20.25 -0.37
N PHE A 118 -16.41 -19.34 -1.03
CA PHE A 118 -16.91 -18.58 -2.17
C PHE A 118 -16.12 -18.77 -3.46
N GLY A 119 -15.06 -19.57 -3.43
CA GLY A 119 -14.23 -19.89 -4.59
C GLY A 119 -13.11 -18.86 -4.87
N LEU A 120 -12.16 -19.28 -5.70
CA LEU A 120 -10.93 -18.53 -6.01
C LEU A 120 -11.16 -17.16 -6.67
N HIS A 121 -12.34 -16.94 -7.27
CA HIS A 121 -12.66 -15.68 -7.93
C HIS A 121 -12.91 -14.54 -6.93
N LEU A 122 -13.56 -14.83 -5.80
CA LEU A 122 -13.78 -13.85 -4.73
C LEU A 122 -12.52 -13.61 -3.89
N VAL A 123 -11.58 -14.56 -3.88
CA VAL A 123 -10.22 -14.33 -3.34
C VAL A 123 -9.47 -13.34 -4.21
N HIS A 124 -9.50 -13.46 -5.54
CA HIS A 124 -8.85 -12.49 -6.42
C HIS A 124 -9.37 -11.07 -6.21
N LEU A 125 -10.70 -10.89 -6.10
CA LEU A 125 -11.30 -9.58 -5.82
C LEU A 125 -11.04 -9.04 -4.41
N ALA A 126 -10.64 -9.90 -3.47
CA ALA A 126 -10.36 -9.50 -2.09
C ALA A 126 -8.86 -9.22 -1.84
N VAL A 127 -7.99 -9.64 -2.77
CA VAL A 127 -6.53 -9.48 -2.68
C VAL A 127 -6.02 -8.34 -3.56
N GLU A 128 -6.68 -8.10 -4.70
CA GLU A 128 -6.48 -6.91 -5.54
C GLU A 128 -7.33 -5.76 -4.97
#